data_AF-A0A8D2DBD5-F1
#
_entry.id   AF-A0A8D2DBD5-F1
#
_cell.length_a   1.000
_cell.length_b   1.000
_cell.length_c   1.000
_cell.angle_alpha   90.00
_cell.angle_beta   90.00
_cell.angle_gamma   90.00
#
_symmetry.space_group_name_H-M   'P 1'
#
loop_
_entity.id
_entity.type
_entity.pdbx_description
1 polymer ?
#
loop_
_entity_poly.entity_id
_entity_poly.type
_entity_poly.pdbx_seq_one_letter_code
_entity_poly.pdbx_strand_id
1 'polypeptide(L)'
;MAAAVRCLGRVLIHHQTHNPSRMVYQTSLYPCSLNIQVPNRHFAAAATKSAKKTKKDTKGKASDEKQDEIERIKSYPYMEGEPEDDVYLKRLYPRQIYEVEKAVQLLKKFQILDFTNPKQGVYLDLSLDMALGKKKKVEPFASVISFPYPFASEINKVAVFTRDASDFKIAEENGAAFAGGTNLIQKILDDEIQVDFYVAVPEIMLARNSIGRDIPKMLELFKTGHEIRVDEERENFLSTQIATLDMSSDQIVPCESK
;
A
#
# COMPACT_ATOMS: atom_id res chain seq x y z
N MET A 1 2.27 -93.99 -19.29
CA MET A 1 3.20 -93.22 -18.41
C MET A 1 2.69 -91.79 -18.38
N ALA A 2 2.41 -91.09 -17.28
CA ALA A 2 2.46 -91.39 -15.86
C ALA A 2 1.35 -90.56 -15.16
N ALA A 3 0.93 -91.04 -13.98
CA ALA A 3 0.10 -90.45 -12.94
C ALA A 3 0.42 -88.97 -12.61
N ALA A 4 -0.37 -88.16 -11.91
CA ALA A 4 -1.71 -88.21 -11.33
C ALA A 4 -1.96 -86.84 -10.65
N VAL A 5 -3.11 -86.74 -9.97
CA VAL A 5 -3.35 -85.99 -8.72
C VAL A 5 -4.16 -84.70 -8.83
N ARG A 6 -5.35 -84.81 -8.22
CA ARG A 6 -6.30 -83.79 -7.78
C ARG A 6 -5.66 -82.86 -6.75
N CYS A 7 -6.14 -81.62 -6.62
CA CYS A 7 -6.69 -81.11 -5.35
C CYS A 7 -7.24 -79.69 -5.48
N LEU A 8 -8.33 -79.46 -4.76
CA LEU A 8 -9.06 -78.21 -4.56
C LEU A 8 -8.29 -77.26 -3.63
N GLY A 9 -8.49 -75.94 -3.78
CA GLY A 9 -8.41 -75.04 -2.62
C GLY A 9 -8.08 -73.57 -2.86
N ARG A 10 -9.08 -72.73 -2.54
CA ARG A 10 -9.01 -71.42 -1.85
C ARG A 10 -8.74 -70.12 -2.62
N VAL A 11 -9.85 -69.38 -2.81
CA VAL A 11 -10.14 -67.99 -2.39
C VAL A 11 -8.96 -67.11 -1.97
N LEU A 12 -8.77 -66.02 -2.72
CA LEU A 12 -8.29 -64.73 -2.21
C LEU A 12 -9.17 -63.61 -2.80
N ILE A 13 -9.81 -62.84 -1.91
CA ILE A 13 -10.53 -61.62 -2.22
C ILE A 13 -9.48 -60.51 -2.34
N HIS A 14 -9.36 -59.90 -3.52
CA HIS A 14 -8.57 -58.69 -3.72
C HIS A 14 -9.52 -57.56 -4.13
N HIS A 15 -9.62 -56.55 -3.28
CA HIS A 15 -10.30 -55.29 -3.62
C HIS A 15 -9.53 -54.61 -4.74
N GLN A 16 -10.15 -54.49 -5.91
CA GLN A 16 -9.59 -53.85 -7.09
C GLN A 16 -10.12 -52.42 -7.19
N THR A 17 -9.20 -51.46 -7.05
CA THR A 17 -9.43 -50.05 -7.34
C THR A 17 -9.54 -49.84 -8.85
N HIS A 18 -10.66 -49.29 -9.30
CA HIS A 18 -10.86 -48.95 -10.71
C HIS A 18 -10.36 -47.54 -11.00
N ASN A 19 -9.21 -47.44 -11.66
CA ASN A 19 -8.82 -46.28 -12.46
C ASN A 19 -9.51 -46.38 -13.83
N PRO A 20 -10.22 -45.34 -14.31
CA PRO A 20 -10.46 -45.18 -15.73
C PRO A 20 -9.36 -44.34 -16.41
N SER A 21 -9.11 -44.77 -17.63
CA SER A 21 -8.01 -44.47 -18.54
C SER A 21 -7.87 -43.02 -19.01
N ARG A 22 -6.60 -42.66 -19.23
CA ARG A 22 -6.07 -41.65 -20.16
C ARG A 22 -6.94 -41.49 -21.42
N MET A 23 -7.34 -40.26 -21.70
CA MET A 23 -7.74 -39.82 -23.03
C MET A 23 -6.87 -38.65 -23.44
N VAL A 24 -6.08 -38.86 -24.50
CA VAL A 24 -5.21 -37.87 -25.11
C VAL A 24 -6.04 -37.06 -26.10
N TYR A 25 -6.14 -35.75 -25.88
CA TYR A 25 -6.46 -34.81 -26.95
C TYR A 25 -5.34 -33.77 -27.03
N GLN A 26 -4.56 -33.85 -28.10
CA GLN A 26 -3.77 -32.73 -28.60
C GLN A 26 -4.72 -31.79 -29.37
N THR A 27 -4.82 -30.52 -28.98
CA THR A 27 -4.89 -29.39 -29.93
C THR A 27 -4.79 -28.02 -29.24
N SER A 28 -4.00 -27.16 -29.91
CA SER A 28 -3.78 -25.70 -29.80
C SER A 28 -3.31 -25.08 -28.47
N LEU A 29 -2.03 -24.69 -28.47
CA LEU A 29 -1.43 -23.71 -27.57
C LEU A 29 -1.95 -22.31 -27.91
N TYR A 30 -2.80 -21.75 -27.04
CA TYR A 30 -2.99 -20.31 -26.89
C TYR A 30 -2.74 -19.97 -25.42
N PRO A 31 -1.87 -19.02 -25.08
CA PRO A 31 -1.70 -18.58 -23.71
C PRO A 31 -2.89 -17.70 -23.36
N CYS A 32 -3.94 -18.28 -22.79
CA CYS A 32 -4.91 -17.50 -22.03
C CYS A 32 -4.20 -17.06 -20.75
N SER A 33 -3.56 -15.88 -20.79
CA SER A 33 -3.25 -15.14 -19.58
C SER A 33 -4.57 -14.81 -18.91
N LEU A 34 -4.97 -15.67 -17.96
CA LEU A 34 -5.92 -15.26 -16.94
C LEU A 34 -5.21 -14.17 -16.15
N ASN A 35 -5.45 -12.91 -16.55
CA ASN A 35 -5.34 -11.78 -15.64
C ASN A 35 -6.31 -12.06 -14.50
N ILE A 36 -5.82 -12.74 -13.46
CA ILE A 36 -6.42 -12.67 -12.14
C ILE A 36 -6.16 -11.25 -11.69
N GLN A 37 -7.04 -10.37 -12.13
CA GLN A 37 -7.15 -9.02 -11.63
C GLN A 37 -7.49 -9.19 -10.16
N VAL A 38 -6.48 -9.16 -9.29
CA VAL A 38 -6.65 -9.17 -7.84
C VAL A 38 -7.60 -8.01 -7.55
N PRO A 39 -8.85 -8.26 -7.13
CA PRO A 39 -9.69 -7.16 -6.72
C PRO A 39 -9.03 -6.70 -5.43
N ASN A 40 -8.39 -5.54 -5.47
CA ASN A 40 -7.98 -4.83 -4.29
C ASN A 40 -9.28 -4.56 -3.51
N ARG A 41 -9.62 -5.47 -2.59
CA ARG A 41 -10.88 -5.45 -1.85
C ARG A 41 -10.76 -4.32 -0.85
N HIS A 42 -11.05 -3.11 -1.29
CA HIS A 42 -11.46 -2.04 -0.41
C HIS A 42 -12.70 -2.54 0.33
N PHE A 43 -12.55 -2.76 1.63
CA PHE A 43 -13.68 -3.04 2.49
C PHE A 43 -14.60 -1.81 2.41
N ALA A 44 -15.76 -1.99 1.79
CA ALA A 44 -16.78 -0.96 1.78
C ALA A 44 -17.21 -0.70 3.23
N ALA A 45 -16.75 0.42 3.79
CA ALA A 45 -17.35 0.99 4.99
C ALA A 45 -18.82 1.30 4.65
N ALA A 46 -19.74 0.75 5.43
CA ALA A 46 -21.15 1.09 5.30
C ALA A 46 -21.33 2.56 5.65
N ALA A 47 -21.48 3.41 4.62
CA ALA A 47 -21.82 4.82 4.79
C ALA A 47 -23.14 4.94 5.56
N THR A 48 -23.07 5.33 6.83
CA THR A 48 -24.23 5.78 7.59
C THR A 48 -24.62 7.17 7.07
N LYS A 49 -25.48 7.19 6.04
CA LYS A 49 -26.12 8.44 5.59
C LYS A 49 -26.95 8.99 6.74
N SER A 50 -26.54 10.13 7.31
CA SER A 50 -27.38 10.92 8.19
C SER A 50 -28.48 11.61 7.36
N ALA A 51 -29.58 10.91 7.16
CA ALA A 51 -30.78 11.49 6.57
C ALA A 51 -31.48 12.40 7.61
N LYS A 52 -31.74 13.63 7.17
CA LYS A 52 -32.56 14.66 7.82
C LYS A 52 -33.90 14.11 8.34
N LYS A 53 -34.32 14.68 9.47
CA LYS A 53 -35.55 14.48 10.26
C LYS A 53 -36.88 14.31 9.49
N THR A 54 -37.67 13.34 9.99
CA THR A 54 -39.15 13.30 10.25
C THR A 54 -40.12 13.35 9.04
N LYS A 55 -41.22 12.57 8.92
CA LYS A 55 -42.19 12.03 9.89
C LYS A 55 -42.89 10.74 9.37
N LYS A 56 -43.50 10.01 10.32
CA LYS A 56 -44.83 9.33 10.28
C LYS A 56 -44.86 7.80 10.10
N ASP A 57 -45.13 7.16 11.24
CA ASP A 57 -45.74 5.86 11.54
C ASP A 57 -46.17 4.96 10.37
N THR A 58 -45.76 3.67 10.42
CA THR A 58 -46.68 2.52 10.60
C THR A 58 -45.87 1.22 10.75
N LYS A 59 -46.25 0.47 11.79
CA LYS A 59 -45.84 -0.86 12.26
C LYS A 59 -45.75 -1.91 11.14
N GLY A 60 -44.62 -2.60 11.06
CA GLY A 60 -44.42 -3.82 10.27
C GLY A 60 -43.23 -4.64 10.76
N LYS A 61 -43.48 -5.64 11.61
CA LYS A 61 -42.51 -6.65 12.08
C LYS A 61 -42.00 -7.47 10.89
N ALA A 62 -40.75 -7.28 10.44
CA ALA A 62 -40.04 -8.22 9.58
C ALA A 62 -38.51 -7.96 9.43
N SER A 63 -37.87 -7.16 10.30
CA SER A 63 -36.45 -6.77 10.12
C SER A 63 -35.46 -7.26 11.17
N ASP A 64 -35.93 -7.71 12.34
CA ASP A 64 -35.03 -8.00 13.48
C ASP A 64 -34.19 -9.26 13.26
N GLU A 65 -34.75 -10.34 12.68
CA GLU A 65 -34.02 -11.62 12.51
C GLU A 65 -32.75 -11.50 11.66
N LYS A 66 -32.74 -10.63 10.63
CA LYS A 66 -31.57 -10.44 9.76
C LYS A 66 -30.50 -9.56 10.39
N GLN A 67 -30.88 -8.63 11.26
CA GLN A 67 -29.92 -7.81 12.01
C GLN A 67 -29.27 -8.64 13.13
N ASP A 68 -30.06 -9.47 13.81
CA ASP A 68 -29.59 -10.36 14.87
C ASP A 68 -28.56 -11.39 14.40
N GLU A 69 -28.73 -11.95 13.18
CA GLU A 69 -27.72 -12.86 12.60
C GLU A 69 -26.42 -12.14 12.24
N ILE A 70 -26.49 -10.92 11.69
CA ILE A 70 -25.30 -10.12 11.35
C ILE A 70 -24.55 -9.71 12.63
N GLU A 71 -25.27 -9.37 13.69
CA GLU A 71 -24.69 -9.04 14.99
C GLU A 71 -24.11 -10.27 15.70
N ARG A 72 -24.78 -11.44 15.63
CA ARG A 72 -24.22 -12.72 16.10
C ARG A 72 -22.97 -13.15 15.35
N ILE A 73 -22.91 -12.93 14.03
CA ILE A 73 -21.71 -13.20 13.22
C ILE A 73 -20.54 -12.29 13.63
N LYS A 74 -20.80 -11.10 14.18
CA LYS A 74 -19.78 -10.19 14.72
C LYS A 74 -19.37 -10.49 16.15
N SER A 75 -20.12 -11.32 16.88
CA SER A 75 -19.92 -11.59 18.31
C SER A 75 -19.29 -12.95 18.62
N TYR A 76 -18.70 -13.65 17.63
CA TYR A 76 -17.93 -14.85 17.94
C TYR A 76 -16.76 -14.46 18.86
N PRO A 77 -16.63 -15.06 20.05
CA PRO A 77 -15.43 -14.87 20.87
C PRO A 77 -14.22 -15.38 20.08
N TYR A 78 -13.12 -14.65 20.16
CA TYR A 78 -11.86 -15.12 19.59
C TYR A 78 -11.50 -16.47 20.22
N MET A 79 -10.97 -17.38 19.40
CA MET A 79 -10.42 -18.63 19.91
C MET A 79 -9.22 -18.34 20.82
N GLU A 80 -9.08 -19.11 21.89
CA GLU A 80 -7.96 -18.99 22.82
C GLU A 80 -6.70 -19.58 22.18
N GLY A 81 -5.64 -18.79 22.04
CA GLY A 81 -4.34 -19.22 21.51
C GLY A 81 -3.97 -18.70 20.12
N GLU A 82 -2.74 -18.97 19.71
CA GLU A 82 -2.27 -18.74 18.34
C GLU A 82 -2.76 -19.87 17.42
N PRO A 83 -3.06 -19.57 16.15
CA PRO A 83 -3.47 -20.62 15.20
C PRO A 83 -2.35 -21.65 15.02
N GLU A 84 -2.70 -22.93 15.12
CA GLU A 84 -1.75 -24.03 14.98
C GLU A 84 -1.21 -24.15 13.55
N ASP A 85 -2.06 -23.87 12.56
CA ASP A 85 -1.76 -23.95 11.13
C ASP A 85 -1.67 -22.57 10.47
N ASP A 86 -0.95 -22.50 9.35
CA ASP A 86 -0.86 -21.30 8.50
C ASP A 86 -2.23 -20.91 7.88
N VAL A 87 -3.13 -21.89 7.72
CA VAL A 87 -4.46 -21.70 7.11
C VAL A 87 -5.53 -21.71 8.20
N TYR A 88 -5.96 -20.52 8.61
CA TYR A 88 -7.00 -20.35 9.62
C TYR A 88 -8.05 -19.32 9.21
N LEU A 89 -9.24 -19.42 9.81
CA LEU A 89 -10.29 -18.45 9.61
C LEU A 89 -9.93 -17.13 10.30
N LYS A 90 -9.54 -16.12 9.52
CA LYS A 90 -9.18 -14.77 9.99
C LYS A 90 -10.23 -14.10 10.90
N ARG A 91 -11.50 -14.53 10.86
CA ARG A 91 -12.57 -14.02 11.75
C ARG A 91 -12.50 -14.57 13.17
N LEU A 92 -11.94 -15.77 13.35
CA LEU A 92 -11.89 -16.48 14.64
C LEU A 92 -10.69 -16.10 15.50
N TYR A 93 -9.69 -15.44 14.92
CA TYR A 93 -8.48 -15.03 15.61
C TYR A 93 -8.31 -13.50 15.52
N PRO A 94 -7.76 -12.85 16.56
CA PRO A 94 -7.45 -11.44 16.50
C PRO A 94 -6.39 -11.17 15.43
N ARG A 95 -6.35 -9.95 14.89
CA ARG A 95 -5.28 -9.56 13.96
C ARG A 95 -3.95 -9.56 14.72
N GLN A 96 -2.98 -10.30 14.18
CA GLN A 96 -1.64 -10.31 14.74
C GLN A 96 -1.00 -8.92 14.59
N ILE A 97 -0.42 -8.43 15.68
CA ILE A 97 0.32 -7.18 15.73
C ILE A 97 1.80 -7.55 15.80
N TYR A 98 2.57 -7.12 14.81
CA TYR A 98 4.00 -7.39 14.76
C TYR A 98 4.79 -6.16 15.17
N GLU A 99 5.94 -6.41 15.79
CA GLU A 99 7.01 -5.44 15.89
C GLU A 99 7.58 -5.12 14.52
N VAL A 100 8.10 -3.90 14.34
CA VAL A 100 8.56 -3.40 13.03
C VAL A 100 9.63 -4.31 12.43
N GLU A 101 10.60 -4.75 13.23
CA GLU A 101 11.67 -5.65 12.77
C GLU A 101 11.12 -6.99 12.25
N LYS A 102 10.22 -7.61 13.02
CA LYS A 102 9.56 -8.87 12.64
C LYS A 102 8.71 -8.69 11.38
N ALA A 103 8.00 -7.57 11.26
CA ALA A 103 7.20 -7.26 10.09
C ALA A 103 8.05 -7.16 8.82
N VAL A 104 9.20 -6.47 8.87
CA VAL A 104 10.11 -6.36 7.72
C VAL A 104 10.70 -7.72 7.33
N GLN A 105 11.08 -8.54 8.31
CA GLN A 105 11.55 -9.91 8.03
C GLN A 105 10.48 -10.77 7.36
N LEU A 106 9.23 -10.67 7.80
CA LEU A 106 8.09 -11.36 7.17
C LEU A 106 7.86 -10.88 5.73
N LEU A 107 7.88 -9.57 5.48
CA LEU A 107 7.72 -9.01 4.14
C LEU A 107 8.79 -9.53 3.17
N LYS A 108 10.06 -9.60 3.60
CA LYS A 108 11.15 -10.18 2.80
C LYS A 108 10.95 -11.67 2.53
N LYS A 109 10.46 -12.44 3.52
CA LYS A 109 10.14 -13.86 3.34
C LYS A 109 9.00 -14.05 2.33
N PHE A 110 7.92 -13.27 2.45
CA PHE A 110 6.79 -13.35 1.53
C PHE A 110 7.17 -12.98 0.11
N GLN A 111 8.04 -11.99 -0.08
CA GLN A 111 8.55 -11.63 -1.40
C GLN A 111 9.24 -12.80 -2.12
N ILE A 112 10.01 -13.62 -1.39
CA ILE A 112 10.66 -14.82 -1.94
C ILE A 112 9.62 -15.90 -2.29
N LEU A 113 8.63 -16.10 -1.42
CA LEU A 113 7.57 -17.10 -1.61
C LEU A 113 6.63 -16.73 -2.76
N ASP A 114 6.34 -15.44 -2.93
CA ASP A 114 5.45 -14.89 -3.94
C ASP A 114 6.17 -14.64 -5.27
N PHE A 115 7.49 -14.86 -5.33
CA PHE A 115 8.35 -14.60 -6.50
C PHE A 115 8.21 -13.17 -7.04
N THR A 116 8.03 -12.18 -6.16
CA THR A 116 7.89 -10.77 -6.54
C THR A 116 9.25 -10.09 -6.71
N ASN A 117 9.23 -8.91 -7.33
CA ASN A 117 10.45 -8.14 -7.61
C ASN A 117 11.16 -7.73 -6.30
N PRO A 118 12.49 -7.95 -6.15
CA PRO A 118 13.25 -7.46 -4.99
C PRO A 118 13.18 -5.95 -4.78
N LYS A 119 13.00 -5.17 -5.84
CA LYS A 119 12.84 -3.71 -5.74
C LYS A 119 11.41 -3.26 -5.42
N GLN A 120 10.58 -4.16 -4.90
CA GLN A 120 9.21 -3.83 -4.51
C GLN A 120 9.23 -2.81 -3.37
N GLY A 121 8.38 -1.79 -3.49
CA GLY A 121 8.24 -0.75 -2.47
C GLY A 121 7.56 -1.24 -1.20
N VAL A 122 8.08 -0.78 -0.06
CA VAL A 122 7.47 -0.95 1.26
C VAL A 122 6.69 0.32 1.58
N TYR A 123 5.41 0.17 1.88
CA TYR A 123 4.49 1.27 2.17
C TYR A 123 4.15 1.31 3.65
N LEU A 124 4.08 2.53 4.18
CA LEU A 124 3.54 2.83 5.49
C LEU A 124 2.14 3.41 5.32
N ASP A 125 1.16 2.69 5.85
CA ASP A 125 -0.25 3.06 5.83
C ASP A 125 -0.68 3.51 7.22
N LEU A 126 -1.00 4.80 7.37
CA LEU A 126 -1.44 5.43 8.60
C LEU A 126 -2.88 5.92 8.46
N SER A 127 -3.69 5.68 9.48
CA SER A 127 -5.01 6.30 9.63
C SER A 127 -4.92 7.30 10.76
N LEU A 128 -5.07 8.59 10.44
CA LEU A 128 -4.94 9.67 11.41
C LEU A 128 -6.33 10.11 11.89
N ASP A 129 -6.55 10.14 13.19
CA ASP A 129 -7.78 10.73 13.73
C ASP A 129 -7.67 12.25 13.74
N MET A 130 -8.07 12.88 12.63
CA MET A 130 -8.07 14.34 12.47
C MET A 130 -9.36 14.98 13.02
N ALA A 131 -10.15 14.28 13.85
CA ALA A 131 -11.37 14.84 14.43
C ALA A 131 -11.06 15.86 15.53
N LEU A 132 -11.19 17.16 15.22
CA LEU A 132 -11.21 18.19 16.26
C LEU A 132 -12.60 18.25 16.92
N GLY A 133 -12.64 18.32 18.25
CA GLY A 133 -13.88 18.38 19.06
C GLY A 133 -14.79 19.60 18.82
N LYS A 134 -14.45 20.49 17.88
CA LYS A 134 -15.25 21.64 17.41
C LYS A 134 -15.10 21.75 15.89
N LYS A 135 -16.01 22.45 15.20
CA LYS A 135 -16.01 22.73 13.73
C LYS A 135 -14.79 23.53 13.21
N LYS A 136 -13.60 23.28 13.72
CA LYS A 136 -12.35 23.81 13.21
C LYS A 136 -11.90 22.87 12.09
N LYS A 137 -11.65 23.42 10.91
CA LYS A 137 -10.98 22.68 9.85
C LYS A 137 -9.56 22.41 10.32
N VAL A 138 -9.13 21.15 10.34
CA VAL A 138 -7.72 20.82 10.53
C VAL A 138 -6.99 21.24 9.26
N GLU A 139 -5.82 21.83 9.41
CA GLU A 139 -4.97 22.16 8.26
C GLU A 139 -4.52 20.84 7.61
N PRO A 140 -4.59 20.72 6.27
CA PRO A 140 -4.10 19.53 5.59
C PRO A 140 -2.65 19.29 5.96
N PHE A 141 -2.37 18.10 6.49
CA PHE A 141 -1.02 17.69 6.81
C PHE A 141 -0.28 17.35 5.51
N ALA A 142 0.58 18.27 5.09
CA ALA A 142 1.46 18.14 3.94
C ALA A 142 2.86 18.54 4.36
N SER A 143 3.80 17.61 4.27
CA SER A 143 5.20 17.83 4.66
C SER A 143 6.13 17.13 3.70
N VAL A 144 7.38 17.59 3.62
CA VAL A 144 8.45 16.90 2.89
C VAL A 144 9.42 16.30 3.90
N ILE A 145 9.75 15.03 3.72
CA ILE A 145 10.65 14.27 4.59
C ILE A 145 11.84 13.78 3.77
N SER A 146 13.04 13.93 4.31
CA SER A 146 14.25 13.31 3.76
C SER A 146 14.50 11.99 4.50
N PHE A 147 14.69 10.90 3.75
CA PHE A 147 15.07 9.61 4.33
C PHE A 147 16.60 9.52 4.44
N PRO A 148 17.15 9.00 5.54
CA PRO A 148 18.60 8.82 5.70
C PRO A 148 19.22 7.93 4.61
N TYR A 149 18.46 6.92 4.18
CA TYR A 149 18.83 6.00 3.11
C TYR A 149 17.87 6.18 1.93
N PRO A 150 18.32 6.76 0.80
CA PRO A 150 17.47 6.93 -0.36
C PRO A 150 17.17 5.58 -1.01
N PHE A 151 15.89 5.34 -1.31
CA PHE A 151 15.43 4.16 -2.04
C PHE A 151 15.07 4.46 -3.50
N ALA A 152 14.78 5.72 -3.82
CA ALA A 152 14.65 6.18 -5.20
C ALA A 152 16.04 6.42 -5.80
N SER A 153 16.29 5.86 -6.99
CA SER A 153 17.54 6.11 -7.73
C SER A 153 17.52 7.44 -8.48
N GLU A 154 16.33 7.95 -8.78
CA GLU A 154 16.13 9.21 -9.48
C GLU A 154 16.06 10.36 -8.46
N ILE A 155 16.85 11.40 -8.69
CA ILE A 155 16.77 12.65 -7.93
C ILE A 155 15.60 13.47 -8.44
N ASN A 156 14.91 14.16 -7.52
CA ASN A 156 13.80 15.00 -7.89
C ASN A 156 14.26 16.19 -8.73
N LYS A 157 13.51 16.49 -9.79
CA LYS A 157 13.71 17.69 -10.60
C LYS A 157 13.09 18.87 -9.86
N VAL A 158 13.94 19.76 -9.38
CA VAL A 158 13.52 20.97 -8.65
C VAL A 158 13.65 22.19 -9.54
N ALA A 159 12.56 22.96 -9.66
CA ALA A 159 12.55 24.27 -10.30
C ALA A 159 12.58 25.38 -9.24
N VAL A 160 13.46 26.36 -9.43
CA VAL A 160 13.64 27.49 -8.51
C VAL A 160 13.13 28.77 -9.17
N PHE A 161 12.20 29.43 -8.47
CA PHE A 161 11.68 30.74 -8.83
C PHE A 161 12.37 31.84 -8.04
N THR A 162 13.20 32.62 -8.75
CA THR A 162 13.93 33.78 -8.21
C THR A 162 13.81 34.97 -9.16
N ARG A 163 13.92 36.18 -8.61
CA ARG A 163 13.93 37.43 -9.40
C ARG A 163 15.36 37.90 -9.65
N ASP A 164 16.24 37.63 -8.70
CA ASP A 164 17.60 38.11 -8.68
C ASP A 164 18.53 37.25 -9.54
N ALA A 165 19.40 37.93 -10.28
CA ALA A 165 20.37 37.29 -11.14
C ALA A 165 21.49 36.56 -10.39
N SER A 166 21.78 36.97 -9.14
CA SER A 166 22.69 36.24 -8.24
C SER A 166 22.12 34.86 -7.91
N ASP A 167 20.83 34.82 -7.62
CA ASP A 167 20.17 33.63 -7.10
C ASP A 167 19.95 32.58 -8.19
N PHE A 168 19.83 33.00 -9.46
CA PHE A 168 19.88 32.07 -10.59
C PHE A 168 21.19 31.29 -10.61
N LYS A 169 22.33 31.97 -10.47
CA LYS A 169 23.64 31.32 -10.48
C LYS A 169 23.80 30.38 -9.30
N ILE A 170 23.38 30.82 -8.11
CA ILE A 170 23.40 29.98 -6.90
C ILE A 170 22.54 28.73 -7.11
N ALA A 171 21.33 28.86 -7.67
CA ALA A 171 20.46 27.73 -7.92
C ALA A 171 21.06 26.74 -8.94
N GLU A 172 21.62 27.25 -10.05
CA GLU A 172 22.28 26.43 -11.08
C GLU A 172 23.53 25.71 -10.53
N GLU A 173 24.39 26.42 -9.79
CA GLU A 173 25.58 25.85 -9.16
C GLU A 173 25.23 24.76 -8.13
N ASN A 174 24.11 24.94 -7.42
CA ASN A 174 23.61 23.96 -6.47
C ASN A 174 22.72 22.89 -7.14
N GLY A 175 22.72 22.79 -8.48
CA GLY A 175 22.09 21.71 -9.24
C GLY A 175 20.56 21.74 -9.25
N ALA A 176 19.95 22.92 -9.29
CA ALA A 176 18.56 23.06 -9.71
C ALA A 176 18.40 22.60 -11.17
N ALA A 177 17.29 21.92 -11.48
CA ALA A 177 17.02 21.49 -12.85
C ALA A 177 16.66 22.69 -13.74
N PHE A 178 15.92 23.65 -13.17
CA PHE A 178 15.52 24.87 -13.84
C PHE A 178 15.59 26.03 -12.84
N ALA A 179 16.16 27.16 -13.25
CA ALA A 179 16.18 28.40 -12.47
C ALA A 179 15.64 29.54 -13.35
N GLY A 180 14.63 30.25 -12.87
CA GLY A 180 14.00 31.30 -13.66
C GLY A 180 12.93 32.08 -12.92
N GLY A 181 12.60 33.27 -13.41
CA GLY A 181 11.48 34.06 -12.89
C GLY A 181 10.17 33.70 -13.60
N THR A 182 9.46 34.72 -14.08
CA THR A 182 8.18 34.57 -14.80
C THR A 182 8.26 33.78 -16.10
N ASN A 183 9.42 33.78 -16.77
CA ASN A 183 9.59 33.05 -18.02
C ASN A 183 9.41 31.54 -17.84
N LEU A 184 9.79 31.02 -16.66
CA LEU A 184 9.66 29.60 -16.35
C LEU A 184 8.19 29.20 -16.13
N ILE A 185 7.37 30.11 -15.60
CA ILE A 185 5.93 29.89 -15.38
C ILE A 185 5.22 29.60 -16.71
N GLN A 186 5.54 30.36 -17.77
CA GLN A 186 4.94 30.15 -19.09
C GLN A 186 5.28 28.77 -19.63
N LYS A 187 6.54 28.35 -19.53
CA LYS A 187 6.98 27.01 -19.98
C LYS A 187 6.31 25.86 -19.24
N ILE A 188 5.98 26.06 -17.96
CA ILE A 188 5.22 25.08 -17.18
C ILE A 188 3.76 25.04 -17.63
N LEU A 189 3.15 26.20 -17.93
CA LEU A 189 1.78 26.27 -18.46
C LEU A 189 1.66 25.66 -19.86
N ASP A 190 2.72 25.75 -20.66
CA ASP A 190 2.81 25.16 -21.99
C ASP A 190 3.22 23.67 -21.96
N ASP A 191 3.32 23.06 -20.77
CA ASP A 191 3.74 21.67 -20.53
C ASP A 191 5.12 21.30 -21.13
N GLU A 192 5.98 22.29 -21.40
CA GLU A 192 7.33 22.08 -21.95
C GLU A 192 8.27 21.44 -20.90
N ILE A 193 8.00 21.70 -19.62
CA ILE A 193 8.87 21.32 -18.51
C ILE A 193 8.11 20.48 -17.49
N GLN A 194 8.61 19.26 -17.24
CA GLN A 194 8.14 18.41 -16.15
C GLN A 194 9.05 18.56 -14.93
N VAL A 195 8.45 18.99 -13.82
CA VAL A 195 9.12 19.28 -12.55
C VAL A 195 8.40 18.55 -11.42
N ASP A 196 9.14 18.04 -10.44
CA ASP A 196 8.58 17.36 -9.28
C ASP A 196 8.29 18.35 -8.13
N PHE A 197 9.23 19.26 -7.86
CA PHE A 197 9.10 20.27 -6.80
C PHE A 197 9.39 21.68 -7.29
N TYR A 198 8.65 22.64 -6.71
CA TYR A 198 8.82 24.06 -6.95
C TYR A 198 9.30 24.75 -5.67
N VAL A 199 10.42 25.46 -5.76
CA VAL A 199 10.98 26.28 -4.68
C VAL A 199 10.90 27.73 -5.09
N ALA A 200 10.39 28.59 -4.21
CA ALA A 200 10.30 30.02 -4.48
C ALA A 200 11.00 30.83 -3.39
N VAL A 201 11.77 31.83 -3.80
CA VAL A 201 12.29 32.82 -2.86
C VAL A 201 11.13 33.74 -2.44
N PRO A 202 11.03 34.12 -1.14
CA PRO A 202 9.90 34.88 -0.58
C PRO A 202 9.48 36.14 -1.35
N GLU A 203 10.38 36.73 -2.13
CA GLU A 203 10.08 37.94 -2.91
C GLU A 203 9.10 37.70 -4.06
N ILE A 204 9.00 36.47 -4.57
CA ILE A 204 8.10 36.11 -5.69
C ILE A 204 6.77 35.56 -5.18
N MET A 205 6.76 34.83 -4.06
CA MET A 205 5.57 34.13 -3.57
C MET A 205 5.16 34.56 -2.16
N LEU A 206 3.86 34.76 -1.99
CA LEU A 206 3.24 35.19 -0.73
C LEU A 206 2.79 34.02 0.18
N ALA A 207 2.78 32.76 -0.26
CA ALA A 207 2.35 31.66 0.62
C ALA A 207 2.76 30.24 0.18
N ARG A 208 3.09 29.44 1.21
CA ARG A 208 3.17 27.96 1.35
C ARG A 208 4.53 27.28 1.23
N ASN A 209 4.71 26.34 2.17
CA ASN A 209 5.62 25.21 2.46
C ASN A 209 7.00 25.08 1.75
N SER A 210 7.23 25.66 0.58
CA SER A 210 8.50 25.63 -0.16
C SER A 210 9.10 27.03 -0.35
N ILE A 211 8.88 27.91 0.64
CA ILE A 211 9.44 29.26 0.68
C ILE A 211 10.60 29.29 1.68
N GLY A 212 11.79 29.62 1.19
CA GLY A 212 12.99 29.73 2.01
C GLY A 212 13.92 30.80 1.47
N ARG A 213 14.66 31.47 2.36
CA ARG A 213 15.73 32.40 1.96
C ARG A 213 17.00 31.66 1.55
N ASP A 214 17.22 30.48 2.11
CA ASP A 214 18.42 29.67 1.86
C ASP A 214 18.16 28.67 0.71
N ILE A 215 18.39 29.12 -0.53
CA ILE A 215 18.22 28.30 -1.75
C ILE A 215 19.00 26.97 -1.67
N PRO A 216 20.28 26.94 -1.26
CA PRO A 216 21.05 25.69 -1.25
C PRO A 216 20.45 24.62 -0.33
N LYS A 217 20.06 25.03 0.90
CA LYS A 217 19.46 24.12 1.88
C LYS A 217 18.11 23.57 1.40
N MET A 218 17.30 24.43 0.79
CA MET A 218 16.01 24.01 0.23
C MET A 218 16.22 23.01 -0.92
N LEU A 219 17.17 23.28 -1.82
CA LEU A 219 17.49 22.36 -2.91
C LEU A 219 17.95 20.99 -2.40
N GLU A 220 18.81 20.95 -1.38
CA GLU A 220 19.23 19.68 -0.77
C GLU A 220 18.04 18.88 -0.20
N LEU A 221 17.13 19.55 0.49
CA LEU A 221 15.93 18.93 1.05
C LEU A 221 15.00 18.41 -0.04
N PHE A 222 14.69 19.19 -1.08
CA PHE A 222 13.73 18.78 -2.11
C PHE A 222 14.30 17.81 -3.14
N LYS A 223 15.62 17.78 -3.35
CA LYS A 223 16.26 16.79 -4.26
C LYS A 223 16.07 15.35 -3.81
N THR A 224 16.07 15.12 -2.50
CA THR A 224 15.91 13.79 -1.88
C THR A 224 14.60 13.66 -1.08
N GLY A 225 13.86 14.75 -1.00
CA GLY A 225 12.65 14.87 -0.20
C GLY A 225 11.50 14.08 -0.81
N HIS A 226 10.77 13.39 0.05
CA HIS A 226 9.56 12.69 -0.28
C HIS A 226 8.40 13.46 0.32
N GLU A 227 7.42 13.78 -0.52
CA GLU A 227 6.23 14.47 -0.06
C GLU A 227 5.25 13.48 0.57
N ILE A 228 4.81 13.81 1.78
CA ILE A 228 3.74 13.12 2.47
C ILE A 228 2.53 14.04 2.58
N ARG A 229 1.37 13.50 2.22
CA ARG A 229 0.10 14.20 2.28
C ARG A 229 -0.96 13.25 2.80
N VAL A 230 -1.88 13.79 3.60
CA VAL A 230 -3.08 13.06 4.02
C VAL A 230 -4.12 13.17 2.91
N ASP A 231 -4.68 12.02 2.51
CA ASP A 231 -5.79 11.97 1.58
C ASP A 231 -7.07 12.45 2.28
N GLU A 232 -7.48 13.68 1.97
CA GLU A 232 -8.73 14.25 2.50
C GLU A 232 -9.97 13.45 2.03
N GLU A 233 -9.90 12.85 0.84
CA GLU A 233 -11.01 12.07 0.26
C GLU A 233 -11.22 10.71 0.93
N ARG A 234 -10.14 10.11 1.45
CA ARG A 234 -10.13 8.74 2.00
C ARG A 234 -10.17 8.70 3.53
N GLU A 235 -10.89 9.63 4.14
CA GLU A 235 -11.13 9.64 5.59
C GLU A 235 -9.84 9.75 6.44
N ASN A 236 -8.91 10.63 6.08
CA ASN A 236 -7.65 10.91 6.81
C ASN A 236 -6.62 9.77 6.75
N PHE A 237 -6.56 9.09 5.61
CA PHE A 237 -5.56 8.06 5.34
C PHE A 237 -4.28 8.68 4.77
N LEU A 238 -3.12 8.21 5.20
CA LEU A 238 -1.81 8.56 4.65
C LEU A 238 -1.11 7.27 4.25
N SER A 239 -0.78 7.13 2.98
CA SER A 239 0.03 6.04 2.46
C SER A 239 1.30 6.61 1.86
N THR A 240 2.46 6.10 2.25
CA THR A 240 3.74 6.60 1.76
C THR A 240 4.73 5.47 1.61
N GLN A 241 5.47 5.44 0.50
CA GLN A 241 6.58 4.52 0.35
C GLN A 241 7.75 4.96 1.24
N ILE A 242 8.27 4.05 2.06
CA ILE A 242 9.35 4.33 3.01
C ILE A 242 10.66 3.64 2.66
N ALA A 243 10.63 2.58 1.87
CA ALA A 243 11.80 1.80 1.47
C ALA A 243 11.51 0.90 0.27
N THR A 244 12.51 0.13 -0.15
CA THR A 244 12.39 -1.02 -1.05
C THR A 244 12.90 -2.30 -0.37
N LEU A 245 12.35 -3.45 -0.75
CA LEU A 245 12.65 -4.72 -0.06
C LEU A 245 14.08 -5.24 -0.27
N ASP A 246 14.79 -4.75 -1.29
CA ASP A 246 16.20 -5.05 -1.55
C ASP A 246 17.16 -4.38 -0.56
N MET A 247 16.71 -3.36 0.17
CA MET A 247 17.48 -2.71 1.23
C MET A 247 17.70 -3.65 2.42
N SER A 248 18.78 -3.45 3.19
CA SER A 248 19.02 -4.23 4.40
C SER A 248 17.97 -3.93 5.47
N SER A 249 17.73 -4.86 6.40
CA SER A 249 16.72 -4.63 7.45
C SER A 249 17.08 -3.43 8.32
N ASP A 250 18.36 -3.20 8.57
CA ASP A 250 18.88 -2.06 9.33
C ASP A 250 18.71 -0.73 8.60
N GLN A 251 18.63 -0.73 7.27
CA GLN A 251 18.34 0.49 6.50
C GLN A 251 16.85 0.83 6.51
N ILE A 252 15.98 -0.19 6.53
CA ILE A 252 14.51 -0.02 6.58
C ILE A 252 14.07 0.35 8.00
N VAL A 253 14.70 -0.26 9.01
CA VAL A 253 14.46 0.00 10.43
C VAL A 253 15.79 0.44 11.04
N PRO A 254 16.14 1.73 10.95
CA PRO A 254 17.34 2.24 11.57
C PRO A 254 17.23 2.06 13.08
N CYS A 255 18.16 1.32 13.68
CA CYS A 255 18.30 1.32 15.13
C CYS A 255 18.58 2.74 15.60
N GLU A 256 17.81 3.23 16.58
CA GLU A 256 18.14 4.50 17.25
C GLU A 256 19.54 4.37 17.85
N SER A 257 20.53 5.06 17.27
CA SER A 257 21.79 5.31 17.94
C SER A 257 21.50 6.25 19.10
N LYS A 258 21.43 5.68 20.31
CA LYS A 258 21.35 6.42 21.58
C LYS A 258 22.51 7.41 21.74
#